data_AF-A0A943R734-F1
#
_entry.id   AF-A0A943R734-F1
#
_cell.length_a   1.000
_cell.length_b   1.000
_cell.length_c   1.000
_cell.angle_alpha   90.00
_cell.angle_beta   90.00
_cell.angle_gamma   90.00
#
_symmetry.space_group_name_H-M   'P 1'
#
loop_
_entity.id
_entity.type
_entity.pdbx_description
1 polymer ?
#
loop_
_entity_poly.entity_id
_entity_poly.type
_entity_poly.pdbx_seq_one_letter_code
_entity_poly.pdbx_strand_id
1 'polypeptide(L)'
;MKEQNQAGILLSRPAWKNPKRGSLSILLADMLLVLLSLFGTAQCLVSAFSLSVKPLFLSLCIALFTFLFLVVFSLKRWRLPFLLALSAAYCVTAYFLRTYFLQGFVLTTNQILSTMSTHSRFDFPQFRVDLPVGEYTNACTIFLAFVLFFLSCYICWTVRRHSFWLSLLGTAPFLLVPLGFTITPAWPSVLMLLAFWATLLFSRFCAHSSFGRTSAAGRVVLLVLPAVGLCLVGMSLLIPQDTYTRPAAIEELRKDLESGIYQSSLFSTQGGTLGRVNLNTAGNREYTGQTVLRVKNPDKTPLYLHAFSGSVYTGVSWEPLPDSSYAELEDALYFNPQNMSGQFLSFYALPEEQSLLVEIEIQNVAANRNCIYAPYGLASRPEELPGTAFVHDAYIRATSPFGMANYTLQTWDLTRFSRTADLELVSEPFYSAEQA
;
A
#
# COMPACT_ATOMS: atom_id res chain seq x y z
N MET A 1 80.68 28.89 -29.52
CA MET A 1 79.52 28.22 -28.90
C MET A 1 78.39 29.24 -28.86
N LYS A 2 77.34 29.06 -29.68
CA LYS A 2 76.20 29.96 -29.80
C LYS A 2 75.18 29.64 -28.70
N GLU A 3 74.86 30.60 -27.86
CA GLU A 3 73.61 30.58 -27.07
C GLU A 3 72.46 30.97 -28.01
N GLN A 4 71.59 30.00 -28.31
CA GLN A 4 70.38 30.20 -29.09
C GLN A 4 69.22 30.57 -28.16
N ASN A 5 68.75 31.80 -28.34
CA ASN A 5 67.58 32.40 -27.74
C ASN A 5 66.32 31.60 -28.13
N GLN A 6 65.77 30.79 -27.22
CA GLN A 6 64.49 30.11 -27.43
C GLN A 6 63.33 31.04 -27.08
N ALA A 7 62.80 31.73 -28.10
CA ALA A 7 61.52 32.41 -28.03
C ALA A 7 60.38 31.38 -27.98
N GLY A 8 60.06 30.88 -26.78
CA GLY A 8 58.87 30.07 -26.54
C GLY A 8 57.63 30.94 -26.36
N ILE A 9 56.57 30.68 -27.12
CA ILE A 9 55.25 31.31 -26.89
C ILE A 9 54.71 30.78 -25.55
N LEU A 10 54.69 31.63 -24.52
CA LEU A 10 54.05 31.33 -23.24
C LEU A 10 52.53 31.33 -23.44
N LEU A 11 51.96 30.15 -23.74
CA LEU A 11 50.53 29.92 -23.68
C LEU A 11 50.07 30.14 -22.23
N SER A 12 49.35 31.25 -22.00
CA SER A 12 48.72 31.51 -20.71
C SER A 12 47.84 30.32 -20.33
N ARG A 13 47.97 29.81 -19.10
CA ARG A 13 47.12 28.73 -18.58
C ARG A 13 45.65 29.08 -18.86
N PRO A 14 44.84 28.15 -19.37
CA PRO A 14 43.45 28.44 -19.70
C PRO A 14 42.75 28.98 -18.45
N ALA A 15 42.40 30.27 -18.49
CA ALA A 15 41.66 30.91 -17.42
C ALA A 15 40.23 30.37 -17.47
N TRP A 16 39.92 29.46 -16.54
CA TRP A 16 38.57 28.95 -16.34
C TRP A 16 37.67 30.12 -15.90
N LYS A 17 36.97 30.73 -16.85
CA LYS A 17 35.95 31.74 -16.54
C LYS A 17 34.89 31.09 -15.68
N ASN A 18 34.76 31.58 -14.44
CA ASN A 18 33.65 31.22 -13.59
C ASN A 18 32.34 31.49 -14.35
N PRO A 19 31.47 30.49 -14.47
CA PRO A 19 30.29 30.64 -15.29
C PRO A 19 29.35 31.70 -14.74
N LYS A 20 28.83 32.54 -15.63
CA LYS A 20 27.70 33.42 -15.33
C LYS A 20 26.45 32.54 -15.13
N ARG A 21 26.16 32.17 -13.87
CA ARG A 21 24.85 31.65 -13.46
C ARG A 21 23.81 32.76 -13.72
N GLY A 22 23.11 32.68 -14.84
CA GLY A 22 22.11 33.69 -15.24
C GLY A 22 21.69 33.69 -16.71
N SER A 23 22.07 32.68 -17.51
CA SER A 23 21.57 32.59 -18.89
C SER A 23 20.08 32.21 -18.89
N LEU A 24 19.25 32.99 -19.59
CA LEU A 24 17.82 32.72 -19.78
C LEU A 24 17.55 31.28 -20.23
N SER A 25 18.45 30.71 -21.05
CA SER A 25 18.37 29.34 -21.53
C SER A 25 18.39 28.27 -20.41
N ILE A 26 19.08 28.53 -19.30
CA ILE A 26 19.15 27.60 -18.17
C ILE A 26 17.85 27.67 -17.37
N LEU A 27 17.33 28.87 -17.14
CA LEU A 27 16.06 29.06 -16.43
C LEU A 27 14.90 28.43 -17.19
N LEU A 28 14.88 28.58 -18.52
CA LEU A 28 13.87 27.99 -19.39
C LEU A 28 13.98 26.46 -19.39
N ALA A 29 15.18 25.91 -19.50
CA ALA A 29 15.42 24.47 -19.40
C ALA A 29 14.96 23.89 -18.06
N ASP A 30 15.33 24.54 -16.95
CA ASP A 30 14.91 24.14 -15.60
C ASP A 30 13.38 24.21 -15.45
N MET A 31 12.74 25.26 -15.97
CA MET A 31 11.28 25.42 -15.93
C MET A 31 10.58 24.27 -16.65
N LEU A 32 11.00 23.95 -17.87
CA LEU A 32 10.42 22.85 -18.65
C LEU A 32 10.58 21.50 -17.93
N LEU A 33 11.77 21.22 -17.40
CA LEU A 33 12.03 19.98 -16.66
C LEU A 33 11.18 19.85 -15.40
N VAL A 34 11.06 20.93 -14.62
CA VAL A 34 10.24 20.94 -13.39
C VAL A 34 8.76 20.77 -13.74
N LEU A 35 8.24 21.48 -14.75
CA LEU A 35 6.85 21.32 -15.20
C LEU A 35 6.59 19.89 -15.68
N LEU A 36 7.47 19.33 -16.50
CA LEU A 36 7.33 17.97 -17.03
C LEU A 36 7.30 16.93 -15.90
N SER A 37 8.17 17.09 -14.91
CA SER A 37 8.21 16.22 -13.72
C SER A 37 6.94 16.35 -12.87
N LEU A 38 6.50 17.57 -12.55
CA LEU A 38 5.35 17.79 -11.68
C LEU A 38 4.03 17.39 -12.35
N PHE A 39 3.85 17.71 -13.63
CA PHE A 39 2.69 17.24 -14.38
C PHE A 39 2.70 15.71 -14.52
N GLY A 40 3.84 15.12 -14.88
CA GLY A 40 3.96 13.66 -14.98
C GLY A 40 3.63 12.95 -13.67
N THR A 41 4.21 13.40 -12.55
CA THR A 41 3.96 12.81 -11.22
C THR A 41 2.53 13.02 -10.74
N ALA A 42 2.00 14.24 -10.83
CA ALA A 42 0.64 14.55 -10.40
C ALA A 42 -0.40 13.76 -11.21
N GLN A 43 -0.24 13.73 -12.54
CA GLN A 43 -1.17 13.02 -13.42
C GLN A 43 -1.00 11.50 -13.31
N CYS A 44 0.19 10.96 -13.05
CA CYS A 44 0.36 9.54 -12.73
C CYS A 44 -0.46 9.17 -11.49
N LEU A 45 -0.38 9.95 -10.41
CA LEU A 45 -1.13 9.68 -9.19
C LEU A 45 -2.65 9.82 -9.41
N VAL A 46 -3.08 10.90 -10.06
CA VAL A 46 -4.51 11.18 -10.29
C VAL A 46 -5.13 10.14 -11.22
N SER A 47 -4.45 9.78 -12.31
CA SER A 47 -4.97 8.79 -13.27
C SER A 47 -4.91 7.36 -12.75
N ALA A 48 -3.85 6.97 -12.04
CA ALA A 48 -3.72 5.61 -11.51
C ALA A 48 -4.82 5.29 -10.50
N PHE A 49 -5.09 6.21 -9.57
CA PHE A 49 -6.04 5.98 -8.48
C PHE A 49 -7.40 6.63 -8.73
N SER A 50 -7.65 7.13 -9.95
CA SER A 50 -8.91 7.80 -10.34
C SER A 50 -9.34 8.87 -9.33
N LEU A 51 -8.39 9.70 -8.88
CA LEU A 51 -8.63 10.64 -7.80
C LEU A 51 -9.64 11.72 -8.21
N SER A 52 -10.63 11.95 -7.36
CA SER A 52 -11.67 12.96 -7.61
C SER A 52 -11.13 14.37 -7.34
N VAL A 53 -10.50 14.99 -8.32
CA VAL A 53 -9.87 16.32 -8.18
C VAL A 53 -10.28 17.29 -9.29
N LYS A 54 -10.09 18.59 -9.04
CA LYS A 54 -10.27 19.64 -10.06
C LYS A 54 -8.97 19.81 -10.87
N PRO A 55 -8.90 19.34 -12.13
CA PRO A 55 -7.64 19.29 -12.88
C PRO A 55 -7.09 20.68 -13.22
N LEU A 56 -7.97 21.64 -13.52
CA LEU A 56 -7.56 23.01 -13.82
C LEU A 56 -6.88 23.69 -12.62
N PHE A 57 -7.44 23.51 -11.42
CA PHE A 57 -6.88 24.09 -10.21
C PHE A 57 -5.49 23.51 -9.88
N LEU A 58 -5.32 22.20 -10.00
CA LEU A 58 -4.02 21.56 -9.80
C LEU A 58 -2.99 22.02 -10.83
N SER A 59 -3.40 22.18 -12.09
CA SER A 59 -2.50 22.66 -13.16
C SER A 59 -2.01 24.08 -12.89
N LEU A 60 -2.89 24.96 -12.40
CA LEU A 60 -2.52 26.31 -11.96
C LEU A 60 -1.58 26.28 -10.75
N CYS A 61 -1.82 25.39 -9.78
CA CYS A 61 -0.91 25.21 -8.65
C CYS A 61 0.49 24.76 -9.08
N ILE A 62 0.58 23.80 -10.00
CA ILE A 62 1.87 23.33 -10.55
C ILE A 62 2.62 24.48 -11.22
N ALA A 63 1.94 25.26 -12.07
CA ALA A 63 2.55 26.41 -12.74
C ALA A 63 3.03 27.48 -11.75
N LEU A 64 2.17 27.83 -10.78
CA LEU A 64 2.47 28.81 -9.73
C LEU A 64 3.66 28.39 -8.87
N PHE A 65 3.64 27.17 -8.33
CA PHE A 65 4.70 26.65 -7.46
C PHE A 65 6.02 26.49 -8.22
N THR A 66 5.97 26.04 -9.48
CA THR A 66 7.17 25.96 -10.33
C THR A 66 7.82 27.33 -10.47
N PHE A 67 7.05 28.36 -10.84
CA PHE A 67 7.56 29.72 -10.99
C PHE A 67 8.11 30.25 -9.66
N LEU A 68 7.33 30.12 -8.58
CA LEU A 68 7.66 30.60 -7.25
C LEU A 68 8.97 29.99 -6.73
N PHE A 69 9.12 28.66 -6.76
CA PHE A 69 10.34 28.03 -6.30
C PHE A 69 11.52 28.32 -7.23
N LEU A 70 11.33 28.36 -8.55
CA LEU A 70 12.42 28.67 -9.48
C LEU A 70 12.97 30.08 -9.25
N VAL A 71 12.12 31.06 -8.93
CA VAL A 71 12.54 32.40 -8.48
C VAL A 71 13.30 32.32 -7.16
N VAL A 72 12.74 31.67 -6.13
CA VAL A 72 13.38 31.55 -4.81
C VAL A 72 14.75 30.88 -4.87
N PHE A 73 14.91 29.80 -5.64
CA PHE A 73 16.18 29.10 -5.83
C PHE A 73 17.17 29.88 -6.72
N SER A 74 16.74 30.95 -7.37
CA SER A 74 17.61 31.87 -8.11
C SER A 74 18.18 32.98 -7.22
N LEU A 75 17.53 33.29 -6.09
CA LEU A 75 17.95 34.33 -5.14
C LEU A 75 19.05 33.81 -4.20
N LYS A 76 20.31 34.17 -4.44
CA LYS A 76 21.44 33.62 -3.66
C LYS A 76 21.45 34.03 -2.18
N ARG A 77 21.12 35.29 -1.85
CA ARG A 77 21.14 35.85 -0.49
C ARG A 77 19.81 35.73 0.24
N TRP A 78 18.70 35.85 -0.48
CA TRP A 78 17.34 35.88 0.09
C TRP A 78 16.61 34.54 0.05
N ARG A 79 17.23 33.46 -0.43
CA ARG A 79 16.60 32.15 -0.51
C ARG A 79 16.06 31.66 0.85
N LEU A 80 16.88 31.69 1.90
CA LEU A 80 16.48 31.19 3.22
C LEU A 80 15.31 31.98 3.82
N PRO A 81 15.32 33.33 3.89
CA PRO A 81 14.19 34.07 4.43
C PRO A 81 12.91 33.89 3.60
N PHE A 82 12.99 33.80 2.27
CA PHE A 82 11.81 33.50 1.45
C PHE A 82 11.27 32.09 1.70
N LEU A 83 12.13 31.08 1.85
CA LEU A 83 11.68 29.73 2.20
C LEU A 83 11.01 29.68 3.58
N LEU A 84 11.55 30.41 4.57
CA LEU A 84 10.94 30.53 5.89
C LEU A 84 9.59 31.25 5.82
N ALA A 85 9.49 32.35 5.09
CA ALA A 85 8.23 33.06 4.87
C ALA A 85 7.17 32.18 4.18
N LEU A 86 7.58 31.40 3.18
CA LEU A 86 6.71 30.45 2.49
C LEU A 86 6.28 29.29 3.40
N SER A 87 7.16 28.80 4.27
CA SER A 87 6.79 27.80 5.26
C SER A 87 5.82 28.34 6.31
N ALA A 88 5.98 29.61 6.73
CA ALA A 88 5.04 30.25 7.63
C ALA A 88 3.68 30.43 6.95
N ALA A 89 3.65 30.89 5.69
CA ALA A 89 2.43 31.00 4.90
C ALA A 89 1.75 29.63 4.73
N TYR A 90 2.52 28.56 4.48
CA TYR A 90 2.02 27.19 4.42
C TYR A 90 1.37 26.75 5.74
N CYS A 91 2.00 26.99 6.89
CA CYS A 91 1.45 26.62 8.19
C CYS A 91 0.16 27.40 8.49
N VAL A 92 0.12 28.69 8.16
CA VAL A 92 -1.06 29.54 8.34
C VAL A 92 -2.21 29.05 7.45
N THR A 93 -1.97 28.77 6.17
CA THR A 93 -3.02 28.25 5.29
C THR A 93 -3.47 26.85 5.69
N ALA A 94 -2.56 25.97 6.11
CA ALA A 94 -2.88 24.64 6.63
C ALA A 94 -3.74 24.72 7.91
N TYR A 95 -3.49 25.70 8.79
CA TYR A 95 -4.29 25.91 10.00
C TYR A 95 -5.73 26.36 9.67
N PHE A 96 -5.88 27.30 8.74
CA PHE A 96 -7.20 27.76 8.28
C PHE A 96 -7.98 26.69 7.54
N LEU A 97 -7.30 25.86 6.73
CA LEU A 97 -7.90 24.80 5.92
C LEU A 97 -7.80 23.41 6.58
N ARG A 98 -7.55 23.33 7.89
CA ARG A 98 -7.20 22.07 8.59
C ARG A 98 -8.24 20.96 8.39
N THR A 99 -9.52 21.31 8.36
CA THR A 99 -10.62 20.35 8.17
C THR A 99 -10.55 19.73 6.78
N TYR A 100 -10.46 20.56 5.74
CA TYR A 100 -10.31 20.12 4.35
C TYR A 100 -9.01 19.36 4.10
N PHE A 101 -7.91 19.77 4.74
CA PHE A 101 -6.61 19.10 4.61
C PHE A 101 -6.64 17.69 5.21
N LEU A 102 -7.12 17.55 6.46
CA LEU A 102 -7.20 16.24 7.13
C LEU A 102 -8.20 15.32 6.44
N GLN A 103 -9.38 15.81 6.11
CA GLN A 103 -10.41 15.01 5.44
C GLN A 103 -10.00 14.68 3.99
N GLY A 104 -9.29 15.59 3.32
CA GLY A 104 -8.70 15.34 2.00
C GLY A 104 -7.62 14.26 2.02
N PHE A 105 -6.80 14.20 3.08
CA PHE A 105 -5.85 13.09 3.29
C PHE A 105 -6.58 11.76 3.43
N VAL A 106 -7.60 11.70 4.31
CA VAL A 106 -8.40 10.49 4.54
C VAL A 106 -9.09 10.02 3.26
N LEU A 107 -9.73 10.94 2.53
CA LEU A 107 -10.40 10.64 1.26
C LEU A 107 -9.41 10.13 0.19
N THR A 108 -8.26 10.79 0.04
CA THR A 108 -7.24 10.37 -0.93
C THR A 108 -6.69 8.99 -0.59
N THR A 109 -6.41 8.73 0.70
CA THR A 109 -5.97 7.41 1.18
C THR A 109 -7.04 6.35 0.92
N ASN A 110 -8.31 6.62 1.24
CA ASN A 110 -9.41 5.68 0.96
C ASN A 110 -9.53 5.36 -0.53
N GLN A 111 -9.42 6.35 -1.41
CA GLN A 111 -9.44 6.12 -2.86
C GLN A 111 -8.27 5.24 -3.31
N ILE A 112 -7.05 5.56 -2.88
CA ILE A 112 -5.85 4.77 -3.18
C ILE A 112 -6.02 3.33 -2.69
N LEU A 113 -6.38 3.14 -1.42
CA LEU A 113 -6.56 1.83 -0.82
C LEU A 113 -7.67 1.03 -1.48
N SER A 114 -8.79 1.67 -1.83
CA SER A 114 -9.89 1.03 -2.55
C SER A 114 -9.46 0.55 -3.94
N THR A 115 -8.73 1.36 -4.70
CA THR A 115 -8.21 0.95 -6.01
C THR A 115 -7.19 -0.17 -5.87
N MET A 116 -6.28 -0.09 -4.89
CA MET A 116 -5.30 -1.14 -4.63
C MET A 116 -5.98 -2.44 -4.22
N SER A 117 -7.05 -2.38 -3.41
CA SER A 117 -7.83 -3.55 -3.03
C SER A 117 -8.57 -4.19 -4.21
N THR A 118 -9.07 -3.36 -5.14
CA THR A 118 -9.75 -3.87 -6.36
C THR A 118 -8.78 -4.61 -7.29
N HIS A 119 -7.52 -4.16 -7.35
CA HIS A 119 -6.49 -4.71 -8.26
C HIS A 119 -5.52 -5.70 -7.59
N SER A 120 -5.73 -6.04 -6.32
CA SER A 120 -4.91 -7.02 -5.61
C SER A 120 -5.77 -7.96 -4.77
N ARG A 121 -5.15 -9.01 -4.23
CA ARG A 121 -5.81 -9.93 -3.29
C ARG A 121 -5.93 -9.37 -1.87
N PHE A 122 -5.49 -8.14 -1.64
CA PHE A 122 -5.46 -7.51 -0.32
C PHE A 122 -6.73 -6.70 -0.07
N ASP A 123 -7.30 -6.86 1.13
CA ASP A 123 -8.38 -6.01 1.60
C ASP A 123 -7.79 -4.93 2.52
N PHE A 124 -7.90 -3.66 2.09
CA PHE A 124 -7.31 -2.53 2.81
C PHE A 124 -8.39 -1.81 3.63
N PRO A 125 -8.09 -1.37 4.86
CA PRO A 125 -9.08 -0.71 5.71
C PRO A 125 -9.53 0.63 5.09
N GLN A 126 -10.80 0.94 5.26
CA GLN A 126 -11.36 2.24 4.93
C GLN A 126 -11.56 3.07 6.19
N PHE A 127 -11.20 4.34 6.12
CA PHE A 127 -11.29 5.28 7.24
C PHE A 127 -12.57 6.12 7.14
N ARG A 128 -13.16 6.46 8.29
CA ARG A 128 -14.37 7.29 8.34
C ARG A 128 -14.09 8.71 7.86
N VAL A 129 -15.02 9.25 7.06
CA VAL A 129 -15.00 10.61 6.51
C VAL A 129 -16.15 11.40 7.11
N ASP A 130 -15.88 12.61 7.58
CA ASP A 130 -16.86 13.47 8.28
C ASP A 130 -17.34 14.66 7.42
N LEU A 131 -17.11 14.62 6.10
CA LEU A 131 -17.54 15.64 5.14
C LEU A 131 -18.77 15.16 4.33
N PRO A 132 -19.64 16.06 3.85
CA PRO A 132 -20.66 15.72 2.86
C PRO A 132 -20.03 15.38 1.51
N VAL A 133 -20.66 14.48 0.76
CA VAL A 133 -20.19 13.95 -0.54
C VAL A 133 -19.90 15.05 -1.56
N GLY A 134 -20.67 16.15 -1.54
CA GLY A 134 -20.47 17.29 -2.46
C GLY A 134 -19.14 18.04 -2.29
N GLU A 135 -18.46 17.87 -1.15
CA GLU A 135 -17.20 18.55 -0.85
C GLU A 135 -15.95 17.68 -1.04
N TYR A 136 -16.11 16.39 -1.36
CA TYR A 136 -15.00 15.44 -1.50
C TYR A 136 -13.96 15.90 -2.53
N THR A 137 -14.44 16.37 -3.69
CA THR A 137 -13.55 16.86 -4.75
C THR A 137 -12.72 18.06 -4.30
N ASN A 138 -13.28 18.95 -3.49
CA ASN A 138 -12.56 20.12 -2.98
C ASN A 138 -11.51 19.71 -1.96
N ALA A 139 -11.86 18.83 -1.01
CA ALA A 139 -10.95 18.34 0.01
C ALA A 139 -9.73 17.60 -0.60
N CYS A 140 -9.97 16.68 -1.53
CA CYS A 140 -8.88 15.98 -2.24
C CYS A 140 -7.99 16.96 -3.02
N THR A 141 -8.61 17.92 -3.74
CA THR A 141 -7.85 18.92 -4.51
C THR A 141 -6.95 19.77 -3.61
N ILE A 142 -7.47 20.24 -2.48
CA ILE A 142 -6.71 21.04 -1.50
C ILE A 142 -5.56 20.21 -0.94
N PHE A 143 -5.82 18.99 -0.49
CA PHE A 143 -4.79 18.08 0.02
C PHE A 143 -3.68 17.84 -1.00
N LEU A 144 -4.02 17.50 -2.25
CA LEU A 144 -3.01 17.32 -3.31
C LEU A 144 -2.23 18.61 -3.59
N ALA A 145 -2.86 19.79 -3.53
CA ALA A 145 -2.14 21.06 -3.68
C ALA A 145 -1.09 21.28 -2.57
N PHE A 146 -1.42 20.92 -1.33
CA PHE A 146 -0.48 20.95 -0.21
C PHE A 146 0.69 19.97 -0.41
N VAL A 147 0.45 18.77 -0.94
CA VAL A 147 1.51 17.80 -1.28
C VAL A 147 2.39 18.33 -2.43
N LEU A 148 1.77 18.89 -3.47
CA LEU A 148 2.47 19.46 -4.63
C LEU A 148 3.38 20.63 -4.26
N PHE A 149 3.07 21.41 -3.21
CA PHE A 149 3.94 22.47 -2.73
C PHE A 149 5.32 21.93 -2.32
N PHE A 150 5.35 20.87 -1.50
CA PHE A 150 6.60 20.25 -1.07
C PHE A 150 7.31 19.53 -2.22
N LEU A 151 6.55 18.81 -3.06
CA LEU A 151 7.12 18.14 -4.23
C LEU A 151 7.76 19.16 -5.18
N SER A 152 7.12 20.31 -5.41
CA SER A 152 7.66 21.39 -6.24
C SER A 152 8.95 21.97 -5.68
N CYS A 153 9.01 22.19 -4.37
CA CYS A 153 10.22 22.63 -3.69
C CYS A 153 11.37 21.61 -3.87
N TYR A 154 11.08 20.33 -3.62
CA TYR A 154 12.03 19.23 -3.75
C TYR A 154 12.56 19.11 -5.19
N ILE A 155 11.67 19.02 -6.19
CA ILE A 155 12.06 18.85 -7.60
C ILE A 155 12.82 20.08 -8.12
N CYS A 156 12.41 21.29 -7.74
CA CYS A 156 13.16 22.49 -8.12
C CYS A 156 14.59 22.46 -7.54
N TRP A 157 14.75 21.97 -6.31
CA TRP A 157 16.06 21.76 -5.69
C TRP A 157 16.90 20.68 -6.39
N THR A 158 16.31 19.53 -6.74
CA THR A 158 17.05 18.44 -7.40
C THR A 158 17.47 18.79 -8.83
N VAL A 159 16.59 19.46 -9.59
CA VAL A 159 16.89 19.93 -10.96
C VAL A 159 18.02 20.95 -10.93
N ARG A 160 18.01 21.91 -9.98
CA ARG A 160 19.10 22.87 -9.78
C ARG A 160 20.43 22.24 -9.36
N ARG A 161 20.41 21.05 -8.78
CA ARG A 161 21.59 20.24 -8.46
C ARG A 161 22.05 19.37 -9.62
N HIS A 162 21.27 19.28 -10.71
CA HIS A 162 21.45 18.34 -11.82
C HIS A 162 21.62 16.89 -11.34
N SER A 163 20.92 16.51 -10.27
CA SER A 163 21.03 15.16 -9.69
C SER A 163 19.93 14.25 -10.23
N PHE A 164 20.32 13.30 -11.08
CA PHE A 164 19.41 12.28 -11.61
C PHE A 164 18.81 11.43 -10.47
N TRP A 165 19.65 10.88 -9.59
CA TRP A 165 19.22 9.94 -8.55
C TRP A 165 18.25 10.56 -7.54
N LEU A 166 18.45 11.83 -7.16
CA LEU A 166 17.53 12.51 -6.26
C LEU A 166 16.18 12.78 -6.94
N SER A 167 16.19 13.22 -8.20
CA SER A 167 14.96 13.39 -8.97
C SER A 167 14.22 12.07 -9.18
N LEU A 168 14.94 10.98 -9.44
CA LEU A 168 14.38 9.64 -9.55
C LEU A 168 13.73 9.22 -8.24
N LEU A 169 14.44 9.33 -7.10
CA LEU A 169 13.92 8.91 -5.79
C LEU A 169 12.64 9.64 -5.40
N GLY A 170 12.51 10.94 -5.72
CA GLY A 170 11.32 11.70 -5.38
C GLY A 170 10.14 11.54 -6.32
N THR A 171 10.33 10.96 -7.52
CA THR A 171 9.27 10.85 -8.54
C THR A 171 8.91 9.41 -8.91
N ALA A 172 9.87 8.48 -8.78
CA ALA A 172 9.68 7.07 -9.08
C ALA A 172 8.61 6.40 -8.23
N PRO A 173 8.45 6.67 -6.92
CA PRO A 173 7.40 6.03 -6.12
C PRO A 173 6.00 6.25 -6.68
N PHE A 174 5.70 7.43 -7.22
CA PHE A 174 4.41 7.76 -7.81
C PHE A 174 4.08 6.97 -9.08
N LEU A 175 5.09 6.41 -9.75
CA LEU A 175 4.92 5.52 -10.91
C LEU A 175 5.02 4.04 -10.51
N LEU A 176 6.00 3.69 -9.69
CA LEU A 176 6.31 2.32 -9.33
C LEU A 176 5.27 1.70 -8.40
N VAL A 177 4.69 2.47 -7.46
CA VAL A 177 3.66 1.95 -6.55
C VAL A 177 2.41 1.50 -7.32
N PRO A 178 1.79 2.32 -8.19
CA PRO A 178 0.69 1.86 -9.04
C PRO A 178 1.04 0.62 -9.88
N LEU A 179 2.22 0.63 -10.52
CA LEU A 179 2.65 -0.48 -11.37
C LEU A 179 2.85 -1.78 -10.58
N GLY A 180 3.28 -1.70 -9.32
CA GLY A 180 3.40 -2.85 -8.42
C GLY A 180 2.05 -3.52 -8.13
N PHE A 181 0.96 -2.75 -8.16
CA PHE A 181 -0.41 -3.25 -8.05
C PHE A 181 -1.06 -3.48 -9.41
N THR A 182 -0.27 -3.50 -10.49
CA THR A 182 -0.73 -3.72 -11.87
C THR A 182 -1.70 -2.65 -12.39
N ILE A 183 -1.75 -1.51 -11.70
CA ILE A 183 -2.53 -0.33 -12.08
C ILE A 183 -1.68 0.48 -13.07
N THR A 184 -2.20 0.68 -14.27
CA THR A 184 -1.53 1.45 -15.32
C THR A 184 -1.97 2.91 -15.27
N PRO A 185 -1.07 3.87 -14.96
CA PRO A 185 -1.39 5.29 -15.09
C PRO A 185 -1.63 5.68 -16.55
N ALA A 186 -2.25 6.83 -16.76
CA ALA A 186 -2.46 7.38 -18.10
C ALA A 186 -1.13 7.50 -18.87
N TRP A 187 -1.10 6.97 -20.09
CA TRP A 187 0.11 6.87 -20.90
C TRP A 187 0.86 8.20 -21.10
N PRO A 188 0.20 9.34 -21.37
CA PRO A 188 0.89 10.62 -21.50
C PRO A 188 1.67 11.02 -20.23
N SER A 189 1.12 10.72 -19.05
CA SER A 189 1.76 11.01 -17.75
C SER A 189 3.06 10.23 -17.59
N VAL A 190 3.05 8.95 -17.99
CA VAL A 190 4.23 8.08 -17.98
C VAL A 190 5.29 8.61 -18.95
N LEU A 191 4.89 9.00 -20.16
CA LEU A 191 5.80 9.57 -21.15
C LEU A 191 6.47 10.87 -20.67
N MET A 192 5.73 11.75 -20.01
CA MET A 192 6.30 12.97 -19.43
C MET A 192 7.39 12.65 -18.39
N LEU A 193 7.11 11.68 -17.52
CA LEU A 193 8.01 11.25 -16.45
C LEU A 193 9.28 10.56 -17.01
N LEU A 194 9.11 9.69 -18.02
CA LEU A 194 10.22 9.07 -18.75
C LEU A 194 11.06 10.10 -19.50
N ALA A 195 10.43 11.07 -20.17
CA ALA A 195 11.11 12.15 -20.86
C ALA A 195 11.95 13.01 -19.89
N PHE A 196 11.41 13.30 -18.71
CA PHE A 196 12.12 13.99 -17.64
C PHE A 196 13.36 13.22 -17.18
N TRP A 197 13.22 11.93 -16.84
CA TRP A 197 14.33 11.09 -16.39
C TRP A 197 15.39 10.90 -17.47
N ALA A 198 14.99 10.59 -18.69
CA ALA A 198 15.89 10.44 -19.83
C ALA A 198 16.65 11.74 -20.10
N THR A 199 15.98 12.89 -20.09
CA THR A 199 16.64 14.18 -20.32
C THR A 199 17.67 14.50 -19.23
N LEU A 200 17.37 14.22 -17.95
CA LEU A 200 18.34 14.38 -16.85
C LEU A 200 19.52 13.41 -16.98
N LEU A 201 19.27 12.18 -17.42
CA LEU A 201 20.31 11.16 -17.60
C LEU A 201 21.24 11.52 -18.78
N PHE A 202 20.68 11.85 -19.94
CA PHE A 202 21.45 12.24 -21.14
C PHE A 202 22.20 13.55 -20.94
N SER A 203 21.58 14.56 -20.31
CA SER A 203 22.28 15.81 -19.99
C SER A 203 23.46 15.60 -19.05
N ARG A 204 23.41 14.61 -18.15
CA ARG A 204 24.55 14.21 -17.32
C ARG A 204 25.68 13.60 -18.14
N PHE A 205 25.37 12.72 -19.09
CA PHE A 205 26.39 12.11 -19.96
C PHE A 205 27.08 13.16 -20.86
N CYS A 206 26.31 14.06 -21.47
CA CYS A 206 26.85 15.15 -22.29
C CYS A 206 27.69 16.16 -21.48
N ALA A 207 27.40 16.32 -20.17
CA ALA A 207 28.17 17.20 -19.30
C ALA A 207 29.56 16.62 -18.91
N HIS A 208 29.78 15.31 -19.08
CA HIS A 208 31.06 14.66 -18.76
C HIS A 208 32.04 14.72 -19.94
N SER A 209 31.54 14.83 -21.18
CA SER A 209 32.33 14.95 -22.40
C SER A 209 32.64 16.42 -22.73
N SER A 210 33.84 16.87 -22.32
CA SER A 210 34.66 17.98 -22.88
C SER A 210 34.08 19.38 -23.18
N PHE A 211 32.79 19.70 -23.04
CA PHE A 211 32.25 21.02 -23.40
C PHE A 211 31.63 21.77 -22.20
N GLY A 212 32.46 22.61 -21.56
CA GLY A 212 32.04 23.85 -20.89
C GLY A 212 30.86 23.76 -19.91
N ARG A 213 31.19 23.44 -18.65
CA ARG A 213 30.27 23.45 -17.50
C ARG A 213 29.46 24.76 -17.44
N THR A 214 28.14 24.59 -17.58
CA THR A 214 26.99 25.43 -17.14
C THR A 214 26.27 26.37 -18.12
N SER A 215 26.89 27.02 -19.11
CA SER A 215 26.09 27.79 -20.11
C SER A 215 25.57 26.90 -21.24
N ALA A 216 26.37 25.90 -21.65
CA ALA A 216 25.97 24.89 -22.61
C ALA A 216 24.95 23.90 -22.02
N ALA A 217 24.93 23.70 -20.70
CA ALA A 217 24.05 22.73 -20.04
C ALA A 217 22.56 22.99 -20.32
N GLY A 218 22.11 24.25 -20.23
CA GLY A 218 20.73 24.61 -20.57
C GLY A 218 20.42 24.39 -22.06
N ARG A 219 21.37 24.67 -22.96
CA ARG A 219 21.19 24.42 -24.40
C ARG A 219 21.14 22.93 -24.73
N VAL A 220 21.95 22.12 -24.05
CA VAL A 220 21.93 20.66 -24.17
C VAL A 220 20.56 20.12 -23.76
N VAL A 221 20.02 20.55 -22.61
CA VAL A 221 18.67 20.15 -22.19
C VAL A 221 17.62 20.56 -23.22
N LEU A 222 17.69 21.78 -23.76
CA LEU A 222 16.74 22.26 -24.76
C LEU A 222 16.82 21.52 -26.12
N LEU A 223 17.95 20.91 -26.44
CA LEU A 223 18.11 20.07 -27.63
C LEU A 223 17.73 18.60 -27.36
N VAL A 224 18.12 18.08 -26.20
CA VAL A 224 17.87 16.68 -25.81
C VAL A 224 16.39 16.45 -25.52
N LEU A 225 15.72 17.37 -24.85
CA LEU A 225 14.32 17.23 -24.47
C LEU A 225 13.38 16.95 -25.66
N PRO A 226 13.37 17.75 -26.75
CA PRO A 226 12.52 17.47 -27.91
C PRO A 226 12.95 16.19 -28.64
N ALA A 227 14.25 15.87 -28.70
CA ALA A 227 14.73 14.63 -29.31
C ALA A 227 14.21 13.40 -28.56
N VAL A 228 14.32 13.40 -27.22
CA VAL A 228 13.77 12.35 -26.35
C VAL A 228 12.25 12.26 -26.50
N GLY A 229 11.56 13.40 -26.52
CA GLY A 229 10.10 13.45 -26.71
C GLY A 229 9.68 12.82 -28.04
N LEU A 230 10.35 13.16 -29.14
CA LEU A 230 10.09 12.58 -30.46
C LEU A 230 10.39 11.09 -30.50
N CYS A 231 11.47 10.62 -29.86
CA CYS A 231 11.77 9.20 -29.76
C CYS A 231 10.67 8.45 -29.00
N LEU A 232 10.20 8.97 -27.87
CA LEU A 232 9.14 8.35 -27.08
C LEU A 232 7.80 8.32 -27.82
N VAL A 233 7.43 9.41 -28.50
CA VAL A 233 6.24 9.46 -29.35
C VAL A 233 6.37 8.47 -30.51
N GLY A 234 7.52 8.44 -31.20
CA GLY A 234 7.80 7.49 -32.27
C GLY A 234 7.70 6.04 -31.80
N MET A 235 8.25 5.70 -30.64
CA MET A 235 8.10 4.38 -30.04
C MET A 235 6.63 4.04 -29.77
N SER A 236 5.84 4.98 -29.24
CA SER A 236 4.42 4.75 -28.97
C SER A 236 3.57 4.56 -30.24
N LEU A 237 3.99 5.11 -31.37
CA LEU A 237 3.32 4.94 -32.66
C LEU A 237 3.75 3.67 -33.38
N LEU A 238 5.04 3.29 -33.28
CA LEU A 238 5.61 2.12 -33.94
C LEU A 238 5.29 0.81 -33.20
N ILE A 239 5.07 0.87 -31.89
CA ILE A 239 4.74 -0.28 -31.05
C ILE A 239 3.44 0.04 -30.30
N PRO A 240 2.27 -0.21 -30.93
CA PRO A 240 0.98 0.00 -30.29
C PRO A 240 0.83 -0.89 -29.06
N GLN A 241 0.23 -0.34 -27.99
CA GLN A 241 0.04 -1.05 -26.73
C GLN A 241 -0.78 -2.33 -26.89
N ASP A 242 -1.77 -2.31 -27.79
CA ASP A 242 -2.69 -3.43 -28.00
C ASP A 242 -2.01 -4.67 -28.61
N THR A 243 -0.88 -4.47 -29.29
CA THR A 243 -0.10 -5.55 -29.92
C THR A 243 1.11 -5.96 -29.08
N TYR A 244 1.36 -5.29 -27.95
CA TYR A 244 2.50 -5.57 -27.11
C TYR A 244 2.28 -6.87 -26.31
N THR A 245 3.04 -7.91 -26.64
CA THR A 245 3.14 -9.12 -25.83
C THR A 245 4.32 -9.01 -24.88
N ARG A 246 4.07 -9.24 -23.59
CA ARG A 246 5.13 -9.16 -22.57
C ARG A 246 6.14 -10.30 -22.79
N PRO A 247 7.45 -10.01 -22.79
CA PRO A 247 8.47 -11.06 -22.83
C PRO A 247 8.33 -12.05 -21.66
N ALA A 248 8.54 -13.34 -21.93
CA ALA A 248 8.41 -14.40 -20.92
C ALA A 248 9.26 -14.14 -19.66
N ALA A 249 10.50 -13.67 -19.82
CA ALA A 249 11.37 -13.34 -18.70
C ALA A 249 10.82 -12.22 -17.79
N ILE A 250 10.11 -11.23 -18.36
CA ILE A 250 9.48 -10.15 -17.58
C ILE A 250 8.22 -10.67 -16.88
N GLU A 251 7.51 -11.59 -17.52
CA GLU A 251 6.35 -12.25 -16.92
C GLU A 251 6.73 -13.17 -15.75
N GLU A 252 7.81 -13.93 -15.88
CA GLU A 252 8.37 -14.73 -14.78
C GLU A 252 8.82 -13.85 -13.61
N LEU A 253 9.60 -12.79 -13.88
CA LEU A 253 10.02 -11.83 -12.86
C LEU A 253 8.80 -11.21 -12.13
N ARG A 254 7.74 -10.86 -12.87
CA ARG A 254 6.51 -10.35 -12.28
C ARG A 254 5.89 -11.38 -11.36
N LYS A 255 5.72 -12.62 -11.81
CA LYS A 255 5.12 -13.70 -11.00
C LYS A 255 5.94 -13.96 -9.74
N ASP A 256 7.27 -13.94 -9.83
CA ASP A 256 8.16 -14.10 -8.69
C ASP A 256 8.01 -12.94 -7.69
N LEU A 257 8.02 -11.68 -8.17
CA LEU A 257 7.82 -10.50 -7.33
C LEU A 257 6.43 -10.50 -6.67
N GLU A 258 5.40 -10.83 -7.45
CA GLU A 258 4.02 -10.92 -6.99
C GLU A 258 3.89 -12.01 -5.92
N SER A 259 4.48 -13.19 -6.15
CA SER A 259 4.53 -14.26 -5.16
C SER A 259 5.29 -13.86 -3.88
N GLY A 260 6.41 -13.13 -4.00
CA GLY A 260 7.20 -12.65 -2.87
C GLY A 260 6.48 -11.58 -2.04
N ILE A 261 5.74 -10.67 -2.70
CA ILE A 261 4.89 -9.67 -2.02
C ILE A 261 3.76 -10.37 -1.26
N TYR A 262 3.07 -11.34 -1.90
CA TYR A 262 2.01 -12.10 -1.24
C TYR A 262 2.52 -13.01 -0.10
N GLN A 263 3.76 -13.49 -0.18
CA GLN A 263 4.41 -14.29 0.88
C GLN A 263 5.00 -13.43 2.01
N SER A 264 5.18 -12.13 1.80
CA SER A 264 5.77 -11.25 2.81
C SER A 264 4.82 -11.06 3.99
N SER A 265 5.31 -11.24 5.22
CA SER A 265 4.51 -11.05 6.45
C SER A 265 3.98 -9.63 6.64
N LEU A 266 4.54 -8.65 5.90
CA LEU A 266 4.11 -7.25 5.90
C LEU A 266 2.84 -7.01 5.07
N PHE A 267 2.63 -7.81 4.03
CA PHE A 267 1.47 -7.71 3.15
C PHE A 267 0.60 -8.95 3.18
N SER A 268 1.00 -10.05 3.85
CA SER A 268 0.25 -11.30 3.96
C SER A 268 -1.01 -11.13 4.81
N THR A 269 -1.96 -10.38 4.30
CA THR A 269 -3.37 -10.52 4.62
C THR A 269 -3.87 -11.73 3.80
N GLN A 270 -3.34 -12.93 4.09
CA GLN A 270 -4.05 -14.20 3.77
C GLN A 270 -5.25 -14.37 4.72
N GLY A 271 -6.03 -13.31 4.82
CA GLY A 271 -7.23 -13.23 5.59
C GLY A 271 -7.97 -12.05 5.02
N GLY A 272 -9.19 -12.30 4.52
CA GLY A 272 -10.19 -11.24 4.56
C GLY A 272 -10.19 -10.63 5.96
N THR A 273 -10.72 -9.41 6.09
CA THR A 273 -11.06 -8.85 7.40
C THR A 273 -11.57 -9.97 8.30
N LEU A 274 -10.86 -10.27 9.39
CA LEU A 274 -11.24 -11.34 10.31
C LEU A 274 -12.71 -11.14 10.66
N GLY A 275 -13.53 -12.16 10.41
CA GLY A 275 -14.97 -12.02 10.56
C GLY A 275 -15.75 -11.77 9.27
N ARG A 276 -15.17 -11.74 8.06
CA ARG A 276 -15.95 -11.53 6.85
C ARG A 276 -15.39 -12.27 5.64
N VAL A 277 -16.28 -12.89 4.89
CA VAL A 277 -15.96 -13.54 3.61
C VAL A 277 -16.75 -12.85 2.52
N ASN A 278 -16.08 -12.08 1.68
CA ASN A 278 -16.69 -11.42 0.53
C ASN A 278 -16.71 -12.37 -0.68
N LEU A 279 -17.91 -12.68 -1.18
CA LEU A 279 -18.12 -13.63 -2.27
C LEU A 279 -17.72 -13.07 -3.63
N ASN A 280 -17.77 -11.75 -3.82
CA ASN A 280 -17.32 -11.11 -5.06
C ASN A 280 -15.81 -11.27 -5.27
N THR A 281 -15.05 -11.42 -4.17
CA THR A 281 -13.59 -11.56 -4.18
C THR A 281 -13.12 -12.98 -3.88
N ALA A 282 -13.96 -13.84 -3.32
CA ALA A 282 -13.58 -15.20 -2.90
C ALA A 282 -13.08 -16.05 -4.08
N GLY A 283 -13.63 -15.86 -5.28
CA GLY A 283 -13.22 -16.55 -6.49
C GLY A 283 -13.26 -18.08 -6.37
N ASN A 284 -12.57 -18.77 -7.28
CA ASN A 284 -12.39 -20.22 -7.16
C ASN A 284 -11.33 -20.55 -6.11
N ARG A 285 -11.56 -21.64 -5.37
CA ARG A 285 -10.59 -22.15 -4.39
C ARG A 285 -9.42 -22.82 -5.09
N GLU A 286 -8.23 -22.23 -4.96
CA GLU A 286 -6.98 -22.78 -5.47
C GLU A 286 -6.09 -23.30 -4.33
N TYR A 287 -5.49 -24.47 -4.53
CA TYR A 287 -4.54 -25.05 -3.58
C TYR A 287 -3.11 -24.85 -4.08
N THR A 288 -2.33 -24.04 -3.37
CA THR A 288 -0.96 -23.70 -3.76
C THR A 288 0.07 -24.78 -3.37
N GLY A 289 -0.34 -25.78 -2.59
CA GLY A 289 0.56 -26.80 -2.02
C GLY A 289 1.48 -26.27 -0.90
N GLN A 290 1.35 -24.99 -0.53
CA GLN A 290 2.16 -24.39 0.54
C GLN A 290 1.65 -24.78 1.92
N THR A 291 2.57 -24.97 2.86
CA THR A 291 2.23 -25.22 4.26
C THR A 291 1.73 -23.93 4.91
N VAL A 292 0.46 -23.91 5.32
CA VAL A 292 -0.16 -22.76 6.00
C VAL A 292 -0.19 -22.91 7.53
N LEU A 293 -0.38 -24.14 8.01
CA LEU A 293 -0.38 -24.53 9.41
C LEU A 293 0.44 -25.81 9.58
N ARG A 294 1.14 -25.94 10.70
CA ARG A 294 1.69 -27.21 11.19
C ARG A 294 0.97 -27.55 12.49
N VAL A 295 0.34 -28.71 12.52
CA VAL A 295 -0.50 -29.15 13.65
C VAL A 295 0.12 -30.42 14.21
N LYS A 296 0.41 -30.41 15.50
CA LYS A 296 0.82 -31.60 16.24
C LYS A 296 -0.39 -32.13 16.99
N ASN A 297 -0.98 -33.21 16.47
CA ASN A 297 -2.05 -33.95 17.11
C ASN A 297 -1.49 -35.31 17.60
N PRO A 298 -1.30 -35.51 18.92
CA PRO A 298 -0.83 -36.77 19.50
C PRO A 298 -1.64 -38.00 19.04
N ASP A 299 -2.96 -37.85 18.98
CA ASP A 299 -3.88 -38.97 18.76
C ASP A 299 -4.08 -39.32 17.29
N LYS A 300 -3.58 -38.46 16.39
CA LYS A 300 -3.65 -38.60 14.93
C LYS A 300 -5.07 -38.81 14.39
N THR A 301 -6.08 -38.37 15.14
CA THR A 301 -7.48 -38.38 14.71
C THR A 301 -7.80 -37.17 13.82
N PRO A 302 -8.85 -37.27 12.96
CA PRO A 302 -9.27 -36.15 12.13
C PRO A 302 -9.62 -34.92 12.97
N LEU A 303 -8.99 -33.78 12.66
CA LEU A 303 -9.18 -32.53 13.38
C LEU A 303 -9.72 -31.45 12.44
N TYR A 304 -10.87 -30.90 12.80
CA TYR A 304 -11.43 -29.73 12.14
C TYR A 304 -11.06 -28.48 12.92
N LEU A 305 -10.29 -27.60 12.27
CA LEU A 305 -9.92 -26.31 12.83
C LEU A 305 -10.88 -25.23 12.36
N HIS A 306 -11.66 -24.71 13.29
CA HIS A 306 -12.49 -23.54 13.12
C HIS A 306 -11.63 -22.29 13.00
N ALA A 307 -11.98 -21.44 12.04
CA ALA A 307 -11.32 -20.15 11.80
C ALA A 307 -12.33 -19.00 11.88
N PHE A 308 -13.51 -19.20 11.29
CA PHE A 308 -14.57 -18.20 11.20
C PHE A 308 -15.93 -18.88 10.94
N SER A 309 -16.96 -18.40 11.62
CA SER A 309 -18.38 -18.64 11.32
C SER A 309 -19.03 -17.36 10.79
N GLY A 310 -19.54 -17.41 9.55
CA GLY A 310 -20.36 -16.34 8.98
C GLY A 310 -21.83 -16.70 9.05
N SER A 311 -22.58 -16.04 9.93
CA SER A 311 -23.97 -16.34 10.24
C SER A 311 -24.96 -15.53 9.38
N VAL A 312 -24.56 -14.37 8.87
CA VAL A 312 -25.40 -13.47 8.09
C VAL A 312 -24.92 -13.41 6.64
N TYR A 313 -25.82 -13.73 5.71
CA TYR A 313 -25.60 -13.53 4.29
C TYR A 313 -26.15 -12.18 3.83
N THR A 314 -25.28 -11.30 3.35
CA THR A 314 -25.64 -9.93 2.92
C THR A 314 -25.95 -9.82 1.42
N GLY A 315 -25.92 -10.94 0.68
CA GLY A 315 -26.00 -10.94 -0.79
C GLY A 315 -24.63 -10.84 -1.48
N VAL A 316 -23.62 -10.32 -0.80
CA VAL A 316 -22.25 -10.19 -1.32
C VAL A 316 -21.18 -10.72 -0.34
N SER A 317 -21.52 -10.93 0.92
CA SER A 317 -20.61 -11.45 1.94
C SER A 317 -21.32 -12.34 2.97
N TRP A 318 -20.53 -13.18 3.62
CA TRP A 318 -20.86 -13.82 4.90
C TRP A 318 -20.18 -13.06 6.05
N GLU A 319 -20.96 -12.70 7.06
CA GLU A 319 -20.57 -11.86 8.20
C GLU A 319 -21.07 -12.48 9.52
N PRO A 320 -20.50 -12.14 10.69
CA PRO A 320 -21.04 -12.55 11.99
C PRO A 320 -22.41 -11.92 12.21
N LEU A 321 -23.13 -12.43 13.22
CA LEU A 321 -24.31 -11.72 13.71
C LEU A 321 -23.92 -10.31 14.20
N PRO A 322 -24.83 -9.33 14.14
CA PRO A 322 -24.63 -8.04 14.80
C PRO A 322 -24.41 -8.21 16.30
N ASP A 323 -23.60 -7.35 16.92
CA ASP A 323 -23.34 -7.40 18.38
C ASP A 323 -24.64 -7.33 19.20
N SER A 324 -25.66 -6.61 18.73
CA SER A 324 -26.97 -6.54 19.38
C SER A 324 -27.68 -7.88 19.48
N SER A 325 -27.40 -8.81 18.55
CA SER A 325 -27.98 -10.16 18.55
C SER A 325 -27.28 -11.11 19.52
N TYR A 326 -26.05 -10.79 19.96
CA TYR A 326 -25.35 -11.60 20.96
C TYR A 326 -25.70 -11.20 22.39
N ALA A 327 -26.17 -9.99 22.65
CA ALA A 327 -26.48 -9.52 24.01
C ALA A 327 -27.41 -10.49 24.77
N GLU A 328 -28.50 -10.94 24.14
CA GLU A 328 -29.43 -11.91 24.74
C GLU A 328 -28.78 -13.28 24.95
N LEU A 329 -27.90 -13.70 24.03
CA LEU A 329 -27.24 -15.00 24.05
C LEU A 329 -26.12 -15.04 25.10
N GLU A 330 -25.36 -13.95 25.25
CA GLU A 330 -24.34 -13.78 26.29
C GLU A 330 -24.97 -13.66 27.68
N ASP A 331 -26.14 -13.01 27.81
CA ASP A 331 -26.88 -12.98 29.07
C ASP A 331 -27.43 -14.37 29.46
N ALA A 332 -27.80 -15.19 28.47
CA ALA A 332 -28.33 -16.53 28.70
C ALA A 332 -27.25 -17.61 28.91
N LEU A 333 -26.04 -17.43 28.38
CA LEU A 333 -24.96 -18.42 28.42
C LEU A 333 -23.86 -18.05 29.41
N TYR A 334 -23.58 -18.94 30.36
CA TYR A 334 -22.47 -18.79 31.32
C TYR A 334 -21.09 -19.15 30.76
N PHE A 335 -20.98 -19.45 29.46
CA PHE A 335 -19.75 -19.89 28.81
C PHE A 335 -19.73 -19.42 27.35
N ASN A 336 -18.54 -19.36 26.76
CA ASN A 336 -18.43 -18.99 25.34
C ASN A 336 -18.93 -20.14 24.44
N PRO A 337 -19.80 -19.88 23.44
CA PRO A 337 -20.34 -20.92 22.56
C PRO A 337 -19.30 -21.82 21.88
N GLN A 338 -18.09 -21.31 21.60
CA GLN A 338 -17.01 -22.11 21.01
C GLN A 338 -16.48 -23.20 21.94
N ASN A 339 -16.70 -23.05 23.25
CA ASN A 339 -16.36 -24.05 24.26
C ASN A 339 -17.53 -25.01 24.56
N MET A 340 -18.71 -24.82 23.98
CA MET A 340 -19.93 -25.56 24.34
C MET A 340 -19.73 -27.08 24.27
N SER A 341 -19.18 -27.56 23.15
CA SER A 341 -18.93 -28.98 22.91
C SER A 341 -17.93 -29.56 23.92
N GLY A 342 -16.79 -28.88 24.12
CA GLY A 342 -15.77 -29.32 25.08
C GLY A 342 -16.29 -29.31 26.51
N GLN A 343 -17.12 -28.34 26.87
CA GLN A 343 -17.75 -28.27 28.17
C GLN A 343 -18.80 -29.36 28.36
N PHE A 344 -19.66 -29.60 27.37
CA PHE A 344 -20.61 -30.71 27.39
C PHE A 344 -19.88 -32.03 27.62
N LEU A 345 -18.83 -32.32 26.86
CA LEU A 345 -18.04 -33.53 27.03
C LEU A 345 -17.39 -33.62 28.41
N SER A 346 -16.90 -32.51 28.96
CA SER A 346 -16.33 -32.51 30.32
C SER A 346 -17.33 -32.91 31.41
N PHE A 347 -18.64 -32.68 31.20
CA PHE A 347 -19.68 -33.09 32.14
C PHE A 347 -20.04 -34.58 32.02
N TYR A 348 -19.96 -35.15 30.82
CA TYR A 348 -20.35 -36.55 30.57
C TYR A 348 -19.16 -37.53 30.57
N ALA A 349 -17.93 -37.02 30.58
CA ALA A 349 -16.71 -37.82 30.57
C ALA A 349 -16.62 -38.72 31.82
N LEU A 350 -16.50 -40.02 31.60
CA LEU A 350 -16.16 -40.97 32.66
C LEU A 350 -14.67 -40.84 33.02
N PRO A 351 -14.24 -41.29 34.21
CA PRO A 351 -12.83 -41.22 34.62
C PRO A 351 -11.84 -41.86 33.62
N GLU A 352 -12.26 -42.93 32.93
CA GLU A 352 -11.45 -43.62 31.91
C GLU A 352 -11.34 -42.82 30.60
N GLU A 353 -12.34 -41.99 30.31
CA GLU A 353 -12.43 -41.13 29.12
C GLU A 353 -11.66 -39.82 29.28
N GLN A 354 -11.08 -39.55 30.45
CA GLN A 354 -10.24 -38.37 30.67
C GLN A 354 -8.98 -38.38 29.79
N SER A 355 -8.59 -39.57 29.30
CA SER A 355 -7.55 -39.76 28.28
C SER A 355 -7.91 -39.17 26.91
N LEU A 356 -9.18 -38.84 26.66
CA LEU A 356 -9.65 -38.20 25.41
C LEU A 356 -9.41 -36.69 25.40
N LEU A 357 -8.98 -36.09 26.51
CA LEU A 357 -8.53 -34.72 26.56
C LEU A 357 -7.09 -34.65 26.05
N VAL A 358 -6.89 -33.99 24.91
CA VAL A 358 -5.61 -33.94 24.20
C VAL A 358 -5.14 -32.49 24.07
N GLU A 359 -3.84 -32.29 24.22
CA GLU A 359 -3.18 -31.02 23.90
C GLU A 359 -2.70 -31.01 22.45
N ILE A 360 -3.10 -29.97 21.71
CA ILE A 360 -2.75 -29.75 20.32
C ILE A 360 -1.85 -28.53 20.22
N GLU A 361 -0.69 -28.71 19.60
CA GLU A 361 0.22 -27.60 19.30
C GLU A 361 0.01 -27.16 17.85
N ILE A 362 -0.20 -25.85 17.64
CA ILE A 362 -0.39 -25.27 16.32
C ILE A 362 0.69 -24.23 16.07
N GLN A 363 1.41 -24.40 14.96
CA GLN A 363 2.31 -23.41 14.39
C GLN A 363 1.69 -22.82 13.13
N ASN A 364 1.35 -21.54 13.18
CA ASN A 364 0.91 -20.72 12.06
C ASN A 364 2.10 -20.26 11.23
N VAL A 365 2.25 -20.85 10.04
CA VAL A 365 3.35 -20.59 9.11
C VAL A 365 3.00 -19.43 8.20
N ALA A 366 1.83 -19.48 7.56
CA ALA A 366 1.42 -18.54 6.52
C ALA A 366 -0.08 -18.21 6.52
N ALA A 367 -0.84 -18.70 7.49
CA ALA A 367 -2.25 -18.38 7.65
C ALA A 367 -2.42 -17.02 8.37
N ASN A 368 -3.66 -16.54 8.53
CA ASN A 368 -3.91 -15.28 9.23
C ASN A 368 -3.49 -15.39 10.71
N ARG A 369 -2.43 -14.69 11.10
CA ARG A 369 -1.88 -14.73 12.48
C ARG A 369 -2.78 -14.06 13.52
N ASN A 370 -3.73 -13.25 13.08
CA ASN A 370 -4.71 -12.65 13.97
C ASN A 370 -5.87 -13.60 14.28
N CYS A 371 -5.95 -14.76 13.60
CA CYS A 371 -6.93 -15.82 13.85
C CYS A 371 -6.28 -16.95 14.66
N ILE A 372 -6.98 -17.41 15.71
CA ILE A 372 -6.63 -18.64 16.42
C ILE A 372 -7.50 -19.76 15.83
N TYR A 373 -6.85 -20.66 15.09
CA TYR A 373 -7.48 -21.83 14.51
C TYR A 373 -7.74 -22.86 15.60
N ALA A 374 -8.98 -22.94 16.10
CA ALA A 374 -9.35 -23.76 17.25
C ALA A 374 -10.15 -25.01 16.84
N PRO A 375 -9.96 -26.16 17.51
CA PRO A 375 -10.74 -27.35 17.22
C PRO A 375 -12.18 -27.25 17.73
N TYR A 376 -13.12 -27.93 17.06
CA TYR A 376 -14.54 -27.96 17.45
C TYR A 376 -14.82 -28.63 18.81
N GLY A 377 -13.84 -29.23 19.49
CA GLY A 377 -13.96 -29.81 20.84
C GLY A 377 -13.22 -29.01 21.92
N LEU A 378 -13.04 -27.70 21.69
CA LEU A 378 -12.18 -26.82 22.48
C LEU A 378 -12.51 -26.86 23.98
N ALA A 379 -11.56 -27.36 24.77
CA ALA A 379 -11.62 -27.38 26.22
C ALA A 379 -10.93 -26.14 26.84
N SER A 380 -9.91 -25.58 26.18
CA SER A 380 -9.22 -24.37 26.66
C SER A 380 -10.17 -23.19 26.79
N ARG A 381 -10.23 -22.63 28.00
CA ARG A 381 -11.11 -21.51 28.33
C ARG A 381 -10.50 -20.16 27.95
N PRO A 382 -11.32 -19.10 27.80
CA PRO A 382 -10.82 -17.76 27.52
C PRO A 382 -9.76 -17.28 28.52
N GLU A 383 -9.90 -17.64 29.80
CA GLU A 383 -8.96 -17.30 30.88
C GLU A 383 -7.60 -18.02 30.76
N GLU A 384 -7.58 -19.17 30.08
CA GLU A 384 -6.41 -20.04 29.92
C GLU A 384 -5.62 -19.70 28.64
N LEU A 385 -6.14 -18.79 27.80
CA LEU A 385 -5.55 -18.40 26.52
C LEU A 385 -5.13 -16.92 26.53
N PRO A 386 -4.03 -16.56 27.23
CA PRO A 386 -3.55 -15.20 27.30
C PRO A 386 -3.16 -14.68 25.92
N GLY A 387 -3.47 -13.41 25.65
CA GLY A 387 -3.20 -12.81 24.34
C GLY A 387 -4.22 -13.18 23.27
N THR A 388 -5.35 -13.78 23.65
CA THR A 388 -6.50 -14.03 22.76
C THR A 388 -7.74 -13.26 23.26
N ALA A 389 -8.69 -13.08 22.36
CA ALA A 389 -10.03 -12.62 22.68
C ALA A 389 -11.03 -13.44 21.86
N PHE A 390 -12.01 -14.01 22.54
CA PHE A 390 -13.10 -14.72 21.89
C PHE A 390 -14.09 -13.68 21.36
N VAL A 391 -14.42 -13.77 20.08
CA VAL A 391 -15.42 -12.92 19.44
C VAL A 391 -16.67 -13.79 19.28
N HIS A 392 -17.52 -13.79 20.30
CA HIS A 392 -18.76 -14.56 20.34
C HIS A 392 -18.53 -16.03 19.97
N ASP A 393 -19.40 -16.60 19.14
CA ASP A 393 -19.23 -17.89 18.45
C ASP A 393 -18.44 -17.77 17.12
N ALA A 394 -18.19 -16.55 16.66
CA ALA A 394 -17.73 -16.27 15.31
C ALA A 394 -16.29 -16.72 15.08
N TYR A 395 -15.36 -16.38 15.98
CA TYR A 395 -13.94 -16.74 15.91
C TYR A 395 -13.17 -16.37 17.18
N ILE A 396 -11.90 -16.79 17.28
CA ILE A 396 -10.97 -16.35 18.32
C ILE A 396 -9.88 -15.50 17.66
N ARG A 397 -9.64 -14.29 18.20
CA ARG A 397 -8.62 -13.37 17.69
C ARG A 397 -7.41 -13.27 18.60
N ALA A 398 -6.24 -13.10 18.01
CA ALA A 398 -5.06 -12.65 18.76
C ALA A 398 -5.20 -11.16 19.12
N THR A 399 -4.78 -10.76 20.31
CA THR A 399 -4.79 -9.35 20.75
C THR A 399 -3.50 -8.61 20.38
N SER A 400 -2.43 -9.34 20.08
CA SER A 400 -1.17 -8.77 19.61
C SER A 400 -1.34 -8.14 18.22
N PRO A 401 -0.79 -6.94 17.96
CA PRO A 401 -0.82 -6.32 16.63
C PRO A 401 -0.04 -7.12 15.58
N PHE A 402 0.84 -8.04 16.00
CA PHE A 402 1.60 -8.93 15.12
C PHE A 402 0.99 -10.34 15.01
N GLY A 403 -0.16 -10.58 15.66
CA GLY A 403 -0.80 -11.88 15.76
C GLY A 403 -0.04 -12.89 16.63
N MET A 404 -0.45 -14.16 16.55
CA MET A 404 0.21 -15.30 17.21
C MET A 404 0.67 -16.34 16.20
N ALA A 405 1.92 -16.78 16.36
CA ALA A 405 2.54 -17.77 15.47
C ALA A 405 2.51 -19.19 16.05
N ASN A 406 2.62 -19.35 17.36
CA ASN A 406 2.58 -20.65 18.02
C ASN A 406 1.64 -20.55 19.21
N TYR A 407 0.78 -21.55 19.39
CA TYR A 407 -0.12 -21.65 20.53
C TYR A 407 -0.51 -23.11 20.77
N THR A 408 -0.89 -23.41 22.00
CA THR A 408 -1.37 -24.73 22.41
C THR A 408 -2.82 -24.62 22.87
N LEU A 409 -3.62 -25.64 22.53
CA LEU A 409 -5.03 -25.72 22.88
C LEU A 409 -5.32 -27.11 23.43
N GLN A 410 -6.15 -27.19 24.45
CA GLN A 410 -6.74 -28.43 24.93
C GLN A 410 -8.07 -28.66 24.22
N THR A 411 -8.30 -29.89 23.76
CA THR A 411 -9.54 -30.29 23.11
C THR A 411 -9.89 -31.72 23.46
N TRP A 412 -11.17 -32.02 23.44
CA TRP A 412 -11.64 -33.40 23.50
C TRP A 412 -11.63 -34.04 22.11
N ASP A 413 -11.22 -35.30 22.03
CA ASP A 413 -11.33 -36.09 20.80
C ASP A 413 -12.79 -36.53 20.58
N LEU A 414 -13.51 -35.72 19.80
CA LEU A 414 -14.90 -35.96 19.41
C LEU A 414 -15.11 -37.27 18.65
N THR A 415 -14.09 -37.76 17.93
CA THR A 415 -14.25 -38.96 17.07
C THR A 415 -14.26 -40.25 17.88
N ARG A 416 -13.63 -40.23 19.06
CA ARG A 416 -13.55 -41.38 19.97
C ARG A 416 -14.61 -41.35 21.07
N PHE A 417 -15.38 -40.27 21.17
CA PHE A 417 -16.55 -40.15 22.03
C PHE A 417 -17.74 -40.92 21.43
N SER A 418 -17.59 -42.23 21.20
CA SER A 418 -18.64 -43.08 20.62
C SER A 418 -19.62 -43.58 21.69
N ARG A 419 -20.38 -42.68 22.30
CA ARG A 419 -21.64 -43.10 22.92
C ARG A 419 -22.74 -42.93 21.88
N THR A 420 -23.19 -44.05 21.32
CA THR A 420 -24.49 -44.10 20.67
C THR A 420 -25.51 -43.69 21.72
N ALA A 421 -26.03 -42.47 21.64
CA ALA A 421 -27.24 -42.14 22.36
C ALA A 421 -28.35 -42.99 21.74
N ASP A 422 -28.85 -43.99 22.47
CA ASP A 422 -30.15 -44.58 22.15
C ASP A 422 -31.19 -43.45 22.29
N LEU A 423 -31.50 -42.81 21.16
CA LEU A 423 -32.51 -41.77 21.07
C LEU A 423 -33.91 -42.28 21.45
N GLU A 424 -34.08 -43.61 21.62
CA GLU A 424 -35.30 -44.22 22.16
C GLU A 424 -35.55 -43.94 23.65
N LEU A 425 -34.54 -43.48 24.41
CA LEU A 425 -34.70 -43.06 25.80
C LEU A 425 -35.22 -41.61 25.95
N VAL A 426 -35.30 -40.84 24.86
CA VAL A 426 -35.89 -39.49 24.85
C VAL A 426 -37.33 -39.59 24.36
N SER A 427 -38.17 -40.30 25.13
CA SER A 427 -39.61 -40.43 24.85
C SER A 427 -40.45 -39.30 25.45
N GLU A 428 -39.84 -38.35 26.16
CA GLU A 428 -40.53 -37.14 26.59
C GLU A 428 -40.30 -36.01 25.56
N PRO A 429 -41.38 -35.50 24.92
CA PRO A 429 -41.25 -34.38 24.01
C PRO A 429 -40.73 -33.18 24.80
N PHE A 430 -39.66 -32.55 24.30
CA PHE A 430 -39.27 -31.21 24.71
C PHE A 430 -40.51 -30.32 24.62
N TYR A 431 -41.09 -29.96 25.77
CA TYR A 431 -42.19 -29.01 25.81
C TYR A 431 -41.70 -27.71 25.16
N SER A 432 -42.37 -27.32 24.08
CA SER A 432 -42.23 -26.00 23.49
C SER A 432 -42.54 -24.96 24.57
N ALA A 433 -41.55 -24.18 24.96
CA ALA A 433 -41.76 -22.99 25.77
C ALA A 433 -42.43 -21.90 24.90
N GLU A 434 -43.68 -22.11 24.55
CA GLU A 434 -44.62 -21.04 24.20
C GLU A 434 -45.64 -20.95 25.32
N GLN A 435 -45.28 -20.24 26.39
CA GLN A 435 -46.13 -19.46 27.31
C GLN A 435 -45.40 -19.27 28.67
N ALA A 436 -44.68 -18.17 28.79
CA ALA A 436 -44.44 -17.45 30.04
C ALA A 436 -44.20 -15.97 29.72
#